data_AF-A0A2H1WVN1-F1
#
_entry.id   AF-A0A2H1WVN1-F1
#
_cell.length_a   1.000
_cell.length_b   1.000
_cell.length_c   1.000
_cell.angle_alpha   90.00
_cell.angle_beta   90.00
_cell.angle_gamma   90.00
#
_symmetry.space_group_name_H-M   'P 1'
#
loop_
_entity.id
_entity.type
_entity.pdbx_description
1 polymer ?
#
loop_
_entity_poly.entity_id
_entity_poly.type
_entity_poly.pdbx_seq_one_letter_code
_entity_poly.pdbx_strand_id
1 'polypeptide(L)' 'MVWELGNVAGGSRVSQLVHPRCVAAVRQVTLSRNGKILLTCCDDGTIWRWDRVCSNI' A
#
# COMPACT_ATOMS: atom_id res chain seq x y z
N MET A 1 -8.57 -8.34 19.90
CA MET A 1 -8.47 -9.28 18.77
C MET A 1 -6.99 -9.34 18.42
N VAL A 2 -6.32 -10.44 18.72
CA VAL A 2 -4.88 -10.62 18.46
C VAL A 2 -4.76 -11.64 17.32
N TRP A 3 -3.98 -11.31 16.29
CA TRP A 3 -3.70 -12.21 15.18
C TRP A 3 -2.29 -12.77 15.36
N GLU A 4 -2.15 -14.09 15.40
CA GLU A 4 -0.85 -14.74 15.21
C GLU A 4 -0.56 -14.84 13.72
N LEU A 5 0.45 -14.12 13.26
CA LEU A 5 1.00 -14.31 11.92
C LEU A 5 1.90 -15.55 11.98
N GLY A 6 1.36 -16.69 11.53
CA GLY A 6 2.14 -17.92 11.38
C GLY A 6 3.42 -17.66 10.58
N ASN A 7 4.49 -18.37 10.94
CA ASN A 7 5.82 -18.20 10.39
C ASN A 7 5.77 -18.18 8.84
N VAL A 8 5.99 -16.99 8.26
CA VAL A 8 6.03 -16.82 6.81
C VAL A 8 7.35 -17.40 6.32
N ALA A 9 7.31 -18.64 5.85
CA ALA A 9 8.46 -19.31 5.27
C ALA A 9 8.91 -18.53 4.01
N GLY A 10 9.95 -17.71 4.18
CA GLY A 10 10.44 -16.77 3.16
C GLY A 10 10.18 -15.34 3.59
N GLY A 11 11.22 -14.68 4.10
CA GLY A 11 11.15 -13.35 4.72
C GLY A 11 10.28 -12.33 3.98
N SER A 12 9.66 -11.44 4.75
CA SER A 12 8.76 -10.40 4.24
C SER A 12 9.47 -9.53 3.21
N ARG A 13 8.96 -9.52 1.97
CA ARG A 13 9.37 -8.55 0.95
C ARG A 13 8.56 -7.27 1.14
N VAL A 14 9.25 -6.17 1.43
CA VAL A 14 8.64 -4.87 1.67
C VAL A 14 9.08 -3.91 0.56
N SER A 15 8.13 -3.13 0.04
CA SER A 15 8.37 -2.04 -0.89
C SER A 15 7.78 -0.75 -0.32
N GLN A 16 8.50 0.37 -0.46
CA GLN A 16 8.01 1.68 -0.06
C GLN A 16 7.46 2.42 -1.28
N LEU A 17 6.22 2.91 -1.19
CA LEU A 17 5.62 3.78 -2.19
C LEU A 17 5.84 5.23 -1.76
N VAL A 18 6.50 6.03 -2.61
CA VAL A 18 6.87 7.41 -2.29
C VAL A 18 6.38 8.32 -3.41
N HIS A 19 5.73 9.42 -3.02
CA HIS A 19 5.47 10.53 -3.90
C HIS A 19 5.88 11.83 -3.19
N PRO A 20 6.64 12.75 -3.82
CA PRO A 20 7.18 13.93 -3.14
C PRO A 20 6.14 14.84 -2.48
N ARG A 21 4.89 14.78 -2.94
CA ARG A 21 3.76 15.54 -2.39
C ARG A 21 2.90 14.76 -1.41
N CYS A 22 3.15 13.46 -1.22
CA CYS A 22 2.51 12.63 -0.20
C CYS A 22 3.28 12.83 1.11
N VAL A 23 3.06 13.98 1.75
CA VAL A 23 3.76 14.40 2.98
C VAL A 23 2.90 14.27 4.22
N ALA A 24 1.59 14.28 4.04
CA ALA A 24 0.60 14.10 5.08
C ALA A 24 0.46 12.62 5.45
N ALA A 25 0.08 12.35 6.69
CA ALA A 25 0.14 11.00 7.21
C ALA A 25 -1.10 10.20 6.80
N VAL A 26 -0.86 9.00 6.29
CA VAL A 26 -1.90 8.11 5.76
C VAL A 26 -2.78 7.61 6.91
N ARG A 27 -4.10 7.68 6.73
CA ARG A 27 -5.11 7.24 7.71
C ARG A 27 -5.92 6.04 7.25
N GLN A 28 -6.05 5.83 5.95
CA GLN A 28 -6.72 4.67 5.40
C GLN A 28 -6.02 4.18 4.15
N VAL A 29 -6.09 2.86 3.95
CA VAL A 29 -5.54 2.16 2.80
C VAL A 29 -6.60 1.18 2.30
N THR A 30 -6.82 1.13 0.99
CA THR A 30 -7.69 0.12 0.37
C THR A 30 -7.12 -0.37 -0.95
N LEU A 31 -7.34 -1.65 -1.24
CA LEU A 31 -6.98 -2.29 -2.51
C LEU A 31 -8.23 -2.52 -3.35
N SER A 32 -8.11 -2.37 -4.67
CA SER A 32 -9.13 -2.86 -5.59
C SER A 32 -9.25 -4.38 -5.48
N ARG A 33 -10.43 -4.94 -5.81
CA ARG A 33 -10.70 -6.39 -5.77
C ARG A 33 -9.67 -7.22 -6.57
N ASN A 34 -9.13 -6.66 -7.64
CA ASN A 34 -8.13 -7.31 -8.49
C ASN A 34 -6.67 -7.02 -8.08
N GLY A 35 -6.45 -6.26 -7.00
CA GLY A 35 -5.11 -5.91 -6.48
C GLY A 35 -4.26 -5.04 -7.42
N LYS A 36 -4.85 -4.43 -8.45
CA LYS A 36 -4.12 -3.59 -9.42
C LYS A 36 -4.03 -2.13 -8.99
N ILE A 37 -4.90 -1.68 -8.09
CA ILE A 37 -4.95 -0.29 -7.64
C ILE A 37 -4.94 -0.27 -6.12
N LEU A 38 -4.03 0.52 -5.55
CA LEU A 38 -4.01 0.88 -4.14
C LEU A 38 -4.44 2.34 -4.01
N LEU A 39 -5.40 2.62 -3.13
CA LEU A 39 -5.76 3.98 -2.73
C LEU A 39 -5.34 4.21 -1.29
N THR A 40 -4.78 5.38 -1.03
CA THR A 40 -4.47 5.84 0.33
C THR A 40 -5.05 7.23 0.55
N CYS A 41 -5.69 7.46 1.69
CA CYS A 41 -6.12 8.80 2.08
C CYS A 41 -5.26 9.32 3.24
N CYS A 42 -4.89 10.60 3.15
CA CYS A 42 -4.12 11.31 4.15
C CYS A 42 -5.04 12.19 5.02
N ASP A 43 -4.54 12.63 6.17
CA ASP A 43 -5.28 13.49 7.09
C ASP A 43 -5.50 14.93 6.60
N ASP A 44 -4.73 15.38 5.62
CA ASP A 44 -4.93 16.64 4.90
C ASP A 44 -6.03 16.55 3.82
N GLY A 45 -6.70 15.40 3.69
CA GLY A 45 -7.74 15.15 2.69
C GLY A 45 -7.20 14.78 1.31
N THR A 46 -5.88 14.67 1.12
CA THR A 46 -5.32 14.20 -0.15
C THR A 46 -5.49 12.69 -0.32
N ILE A 47 -5.70 12.28 -1.58
CA ILE A 47 -5.84 10.87 -1.96
C ILE A 47 -4.74 10.55 -2.97
N TRP A 48 -4.02 9.46 -2.71
CA TRP A 48 -3.01 8.93 -3.61
C TRP A 48 -3.49 7.63 -4.23
N ARG A 49 -3.29 7.51 -5.53
CA ARG A 49 -3.56 6.31 -6.30
C ARG A 49 -2.25 5.71 -6.78
N TRP A 50 -2.09 4.42 -6.56
CA TRP A 50 -0.93 3.66 -7.00
C TRP A 50 -1.40 2.52 -7.89
N ASP A 51 -0.93 2.52 -9.13
CA ASP A 51 -1.22 1.46 -10.09
C ASP A 51 -0.09 0.42 -10.07
N ARG A 52 -0.46 -0.85 -10.01
CA ARG A 52 0.49 -1.96 -10.07
C ARG A 52 1.02 -2.07 -11.50
N VAL A 53 2.26 -1.64 -11.70
CA VAL A 53 3.02 -1.94 -12.90
C VAL A 53 3.63 -3.33 -12.78
N CYS A 54 3.13 -4.28 -13.57
CA CYS A 54 3.90 -5.49 -13.87
C CYS A 54 4.88 -5.12 -14.98
N SER A 55 6.17 -5.11 -14.68
CA SER A 55 7.20 -5.10 -15.73
C SER A 55 7.09 -6.42 -16.49
N ASN A 56 6.73 -6.38 -17.78
CA ASN A 56 7.02 -7.49 -18.69
C ASN A 56 8.55 -7.50 -18.87
N ILE A 57 9.21 -8.41 -18.17
CA ILE A 57 10.59 -8.83 -18.47
C ILE A 57 10.54 -9.85 -19.60
#